data_AF-A0A7V5ZKD4-F1
#
_entry.id   AF-A0A7V5ZKD4-F1
#
_cell.length_a   1.000
_cell.length_b   1.000
_cell.length_c   1.000
_cell.angle_alpha   90.00
_cell.angle_beta   90.00
_cell.angle_gamma   90.00
#
_symmetry.space_group_name_H-M   'P 1'
#
loop_
_entity.id
_entity.type
_entity.pdbx_description
1 polymer ?
#
loop_
_entity_poly.entity_id
_entity_poly.type
_entity_poly.pdbx_seq_one_letter_code
_entity_poly.pdbx_strand_id
1 'polypeptide(L)'
;MGKTRWILVGIAFAAGVAVGVAAKLPTTSPALFAGKEPRQAALALLEVAEAQAENGSWENIGVARVYYLMGEKAKAEAILQRVTAGKMKADDWLRIGRLYEEAGEWDKAREAFDKTLALDPKDEDYPVEIGALYNLHGDRAKAEELFTRSFQLKGDEVWSTLDAAGSYVGVRPSR
;
A
#
# COMPACT_ATOMS: atom_id res chain seq x y z
N MET A 1 36.53 12.76 -51.54
CA MET A 1 35.27 13.49 -51.79
C MET A 1 34.20 12.45 -52.11
N GLY A 2 33.07 12.26 -51.44
CA GLY A 2 32.44 12.79 -50.23
C GLY A 2 31.41 11.74 -49.79
N LYS A 3 31.23 11.57 -48.48
CA LYS A 3 30.32 10.60 -47.85
C LYS A 3 28.88 11.12 -47.88
N THR A 4 27.89 10.24 -48.07
CA THR A 4 26.52 10.50 -47.60
C THR A 4 26.02 9.31 -46.81
N ARG A 5 25.73 9.57 -45.53
CA ARG A 5 25.19 8.66 -44.51
C ARG A 5 23.68 8.51 -44.73
N TRP A 6 23.15 7.30 -44.55
CA TRP A 6 21.75 7.11 -44.20
C TRP A 6 21.66 6.68 -42.74
N ILE A 7 20.78 7.38 -42.02
CA ILE A 7 20.56 7.31 -40.58
C ILE A 7 19.68 6.09 -40.28
N LEU A 8 20.15 5.25 -39.35
CA LEU A 8 19.36 4.22 -38.67
C LEU A 8 18.27 4.89 -37.84
N VAL A 9 17.02 4.45 -37.99
CA VAL A 9 16.00 4.60 -36.95
C VAL A 9 15.55 3.19 -36.59
N GLY A 10 15.97 2.76 -35.40
CA GLY A 10 15.61 1.49 -34.82
C GLY A 10 14.20 1.53 -34.24
N ILE A 11 13.49 0.41 -34.36
CA ILE A 11 12.43 0.05 -33.43
C ILE A 11 12.82 -1.34 -32.91
N ALA A 12 13.49 -1.34 -31.76
CA ALA A 12 13.71 -2.56 -30.99
C ALA A 12 12.46 -2.81 -30.14
N PHE A 13 11.59 -3.69 -30.62
CA PHE A 13 10.57 -4.31 -29.77
C PHE A 13 11.26 -5.47 -29.06
N ALA A 14 11.85 -5.21 -27.88
CA ALA A 14 12.34 -6.28 -27.02
C ALA A 14 11.13 -6.88 -26.29
N ALA A 15 10.40 -7.76 -26.99
CA ALA A 15 9.50 -8.70 -26.34
C ALA A 15 10.36 -9.62 -25.46
N GLY A 16 10.07 -9.63 -24.16
CA GLY A 16 10.80 -10.41 -23.16
C GLY A 16 10.78 -11.89 -23.52
N VAL A 17 11.96 -12.43 -23.82
CA VAL A 17 12.17 -13.86 -23.86
C VAL A 17 12.40 -14.33 -22.43
N ALA A 18 11.37 -14.91 -21.83
CA ALA A 18 11.52 -15.73 -20.65
C ALA A 18 12.26 -17.03 -21.04
N VAL A 19 13.60 -17.01 -20.97
CA VAL A 19 14.39 -18.25 -20.94
C VAL A 19 14.60 -18.64 -19.49
N GLY A 20 14.11 -19.83 -19.14
CA GLY A 20 14.24 -20.45 -17.83
C GLY A 20 15.69 -20.75 -17.45
N VAL A 21 16.26 -19.83 -16.69
CA VAL A 21 17.08 -20.18 -15.52
C VAL A 21 16.26 -19.68 -14.35
N ALA A 22 15.93 -20.55 -13.38
CA ALA A 22 15.41 -20.11 -12.10
C ALA A 22 16.50 -19.24 -11.45
N ALA A 23 16.52 -17.95 -11.79
CA ALA A 23 17.31 -16.97 -11.09
C ALA A 23 16.88 -17.07 -9.64
N LYS A 24 17.79 -17.51 -8.76
CA LYS A 24 17.52 -17.57 -7.33
C LYS A 24 16.96 -16.20 -6.94
N LEU A 25 15.77 -16.19 -6.34
CA LEU A 25 15.20 -14.97 -5.78
C LEU A 25 16.29 -14.29 -4.95
N PRO A 26 16.46 -12.96 -5.07
CA PRO A 26 17.48 -12.27 -4.32
C PRO A 26 17.30 -12.58 -2.82
N THR A 27 18.40 -12.97 -2.17
CA THR A 27 18.38 -13.39 -0.78
C THR A 27 18.73 -12.22 0.13
N THR A 28 18.02 -12.10 1.25
CA THR A 28 18.40 -11.17 2.30
C THR A 28 19.74 -11.61 2.91
N SER A 29 20.69 -10.68 2.97
CA SER A 29 22.01 -10.95 3.56
C SER A 29 22.54 -9.71 4.30
N PRO A 30 23.45 -9.87 5.28
CA PRO A 30 24.05 -8.74 5.99
C PRO A 30 24.72 -7.71 5.07
N ALA A 31 25.22 -8.13 3.89
CA ALA A 31 25.83 -7.22 2.92
C ALA A 31 24.88 -6.13 2.41
N LEU A 32 23.55 -6.32 2.54
CA LEU A 32 22.56 -5.34 2.14
C LEU A 32 22.42 -4.18 3.13
N PHE A 33 22.87 -4.32 4.38
CA PHE A 33 22.65 -3.31 5.42
C PHE A 33 23.86 -3.03 6.34
N ALA A 34 24.75 -4.01 6.54
CA ALA A 34 25.88 -3.87 7.46
C ALA A 34 26.82 -2.75 7.02
N GLY A 35 27.01 -1.75 7.90
CA GLY A 35 27.91 -0.61 7.66
C GLY A 35 27.45 0.38 6.59
N LYS A 36 26.24 0.22 6.04
CA LYS A 36 25.66 1.16 5.07
C LYS A 36 24.88 2.26 5.78
N GLU A 37 24.82 3.42 5.14
CA GLU A 37 23.90 4.48 5.54
C GLU A 37 22.44 3.96 5.54
N PRO A 38 21.59 4.37 6.51
CA PRO A 38 20.24 3.83 6.64
C PRO A 38 19.42 3.85 5.35
N ARG A 39 19.51 4.94 4.58
CA ARG A 39 18.81 5.05 3.28
C ARG A 39 19.31 4.05 2.25
N GLN A 40 20.62 3.82 2.18
CA GLN A 40 21.19 2.85 1.24
C GLN A 40 20.83 1.41 1.63
N ALA A 41 20.85 1.11 2.94
CA ALA A 41 20.40 -0.17 3.46
C ALA A 41 18.92 -0.43 3.14
N ALA A 42 18.05 0.56 3.38
CA ALA A 42 16.63 0.47 3.08
C ALA A 42 16.37 0.22 1.59
N LEU A 43 17.00 0.98 0.69
CA LEU A 43 16.86 0.79 -0.75
C LEU A 43 17.27 -0.62 -1.18
N ALA A 44 18.44 -1.10 -0.73
CA ALA A 44 18.93 -2.43 -1.07
C ALA A 44 17.99 -3.54 -0.57
N LEU A 45 17.42 -3.40 0.63
CA LEU A 45 16.45 -4.36 1.17
C LEU A 45 15.09 -4.30 0.44
N LEU A 46 14.64 -3.11 0.04
CA LEU A 46 13.38 -2.94 -0.68
C LEU A 46 13.43 -3.50 -2.11
N GLU A 47 14.57 -3.41 -2.79
CA GLU A 47 14.77 -4.07 -4.09
C GLU A 47 14.62 -5.59 -3.97
N VAL A 48 15.14 -6.18 -2.88
CA VAL A 48 14.97 -7.61 -2.59
C VAL A 48 13.52 -7.92 -2.25
N ALA A 49 12.88 -7.12 -1.40
CA ALA A 49 11.49 -7.32 -1.01
C ALA A 49 10.52 -7.20 -2.21
N GLU A 50 10.74 -6.25 -3.12
CA GLU A 50 9.94 -6.11 -4.34
C GLU A 50 10.08 -7.34 -5.25
N ALA A 51 11.29 -7.86 -5.42
CA ALA A 51 11.52 -9.07 -6.20
C ALA A 51 10.88 -10.31 -5.57
N GLN A 52 10.84 -10.40 -4.24
CA GLN A 52 10.20 -11.50 -3.50
C GLN A 52 8.68 -11.38 -3.46
N ALA A 53 8.14 -10.16 -3.50
CA ALA A 53 6.69 -9.92 -3.48
C ALA A 53 5.99 -10.45 -4.74
N GLU A 54 6.72 -10.67 -5.83
CA GLU A 54 6.18 -11.11 -7.13
C GLU A 54 4.89 -10.33 -7.48
N ASN A 55 3.76 -11.03 -7.65
CA ASN A 55 2.45 -10.45 -7.94
C ASN A 55 1.55 -10.33 -6.69
N GLY A 56 2.08 -10.55 -5.48
CA GLY A 56 1.34 -10.47 -4.23
C GLY A 56 0.93 -9.03 -3.91
N SER A 57 -0.37 -8.76 -3.78
CA SER A 57 -0.88 -7.40 -3.54
C SER A 57 -0.46 -6.88 -2.16
N TRP A 58 -0.59 -7.71 -1.12
CA TRP A 58 -0.26 -7.32 0.25
C TRP A 58 1.24 -6.97 0.38
N GLU A 59 2.10 -7.85 -0.11
CA GLU A 59 3.55 -7.67 -0.05
C GLU A 59 3.97 -6.41 -0.82
N ASN A 60 3.44 -6.22 -2.03
CA ASN A 60 3.73 -5.03 -2.84
C ASN A 60 3.22 -3.74 -2.20
N ILE A 61 2.05 -3.74 -1.55
CA ILE A 61 1.56 -2.56 -0.80
C ILE A 61 2.48 -2.27 0.40
N GLY A 62 3.00 -3.30 1.07
CA GLY A 62 3.99 -3.16 2.13
C GLY A 62 5.30 -2.52 1.64
N VAL A 63 5.81 -2.97 0.49
CA VAL A 63 6.98 -2.37 -0.17
C VAL A 63 6.70 -0.91 -0.55
N ALA A 64 5.53 -0.64 -1.16
CA ALA A 64 5.12 0.71 -1.53
C ALA A 64 5.03 1.63 -0.31
N ARG A 65 4.52 1.15 0.83
CA ARG A 65 4.44 1.92 2.07
C ARG A 65 5.80 2.42 2.52
N VAL A 66 6.80 1.55 2.54
CA VAL A 66 8.15 1.96 2.96
C VAL A 66 8.76 2.95 1.96
N TYR A 67 8.65 2.69 0.65
CA TYR A 67 9.09 3.66 -0.37
C TYR A 67 8.40 5.03 -0.22
N TYR A 68 7.10 5.05 0.08
CA TYR A 68 6.34 6.28 0.22
C TYR A 68 6.82 7.11 1.43
N LEU A 69 6.91 6.46 2.60
CA LEU A 69 7.30 7.10 3.86
C LEU A 69 8.77 7.55 3.87
N MET A 70 9.64 6.90 3.10
CA MET A 70 11.03 7.34 2.93
C MET A 70 11.20 8.47 1.88
N GLY A 71 10.11 8.94 1.26
CA GLY A 71 10.12 10.02 0.28
C GLY A 71 10.29 9.59 -1.18
N GLU A 72 10.46 8.30 -1.47
CA GLU A 72 10.51 7.73 -2.82
C GLU A 72 9.09 7.55 -3.41
N LYS A 73 8.27 8.61 -3.34
CA LYS A 73 6.84 8.57 -3.69
C LYS A 73 6.60 8.03 -5.11
N ALA A 74 7.45 8.38 -6.08
CA ALA A 74 7.30 7.91 -7.46
C ALA A 74 7.42 6.38 -7.59
N LYS A 75 8.34 5.74 -6.85
CA LYS A 75 8.47 4.27 -6.84
C LYS A 75 7.25 3.62 -6.20
N ALA A 76 6.81 4.15 -5.06
CA ALA A 76 5.63 3.66 -4.36
C ALA A 76 4.37 3.74 -5.25
N GLU A 77 4.12 4.89 -5.88
CA GLU A 77 2.96 5.10 -6.76
C GLU A 77 2.99 4.15 -7.97
N ALA A 78 4.17 3.88 -8.55
CA ALA A 78 4.29 2.91 -9.64
C ALA A 78 3.94 1.47 -9.19
N ILE A 79 4.33 1.07 -7.98
CA ILE A 79 3.93 -0.21 -7.40
C ILE A 79 2.43 -0.25 -7.15
N LEU A 80 1.85 0.81 -6.55
CA LEU A 80 0.41 0.89 -6.28
C LEU A 80 -0.42 0.88 -7.57
N GLN A 81 0.03 1.53 -8.63
CA GLN A 81 -0.62 1.47 -9.95
C GLN A 81 -0.66 0.04 -10.50
N ARG A 82 0.44 -0.71 -10.36
CA ARG A 82 0.51 -2.11 -10.77
C ARG A 82 -0.44 -2.99 -9.97
N VAL A 83 -0.48 -2.80 -8.65
CA VAL A 83 -1.37 -3.54 -7.74
C VAL A 83 -2.84 -3.22 -8.07
N THR A 84 -3.18 -1.94 -8.22
CA THR A 84 -4.56 -1.49 -8.46
C THR A 84 -5.08 -1.80 -9.87
N ALA A 85 -4.19 -2.10 -10.83
CA ALA A 85 -4.57 -2.64 -12.13
C ALA A 85 -5.02 -4.11 -12.06
N GLY A 86 -4.75 -4.81 -10.96
CA GLY A 86 -5.18 -6.19 -10.70
C GLY A 86 -6.56 -6.29 -10.07
N LYS A 87 -6.91 -7.50 -9.61
CA LYS A 87 -8.15 -7.73 -8.85
C LYS A 87 -7.96 -7.29 -7.40
N MET A 88 -8.53 -6.14 -7.07
CA MET A 88 -8.47 -5.57 -5.72
C MET A 88 -9.50 -6.20 -4.77
N LYS A 89 -9.09 -6.38 -3.52
CA LYS A 89 -9.96 -6.72 -2.38
C LYS A 89 -10.11 -5.52 -1.43
N ALA A 90 -11.08 -5.57 -0.54
CA ALA A 90 -11.30 -4.53 0.47
C ALA A 90 -10.05 -4.29 1.34
N ASP A 91 -9.41 -5.38 1.74
CA ASP A 91 -8.09 -5.49 2.36
C ASP A 91 -6.98 -4.67 1.69
N ASP A 92 -6.91 -4.73 0.37
CA ASP A 92 -5.85 -4.07 -0.39
C ASP A 92 -6.09 -2.55 -0.35
N TRP A 93 -7.34 -2.11 -0.54
CA TRP A 93 -7.72 -0.71 -0.41
C TRP A 93 -7.54 -0.18 1.01
N LEU A 94 -7.82 -0.99 2.04
CA LEU A 94 -7.63 -0.56 3.43
C LEU A 94 -6.15 -0.31 3.70
N ARG A 95 -5.27 -1.23 3.27
CA ARG A 95 -3.82 -1.09 3.41
C ARG A 95 -3.29 0.13 2.67
N ILE A 96 -3.81 0.42 1.47
CA ILE A 96 -3.48 1.63 0.72
C ILE A 96 -3.96 2.89 1.46
N GLY A 97 -5.17 2.86 2.04
CA GLY A 97 -5.69 3.95 2.85
C GLY A 97 -4.83 4.24 4.08
N ARG A 98 -4.44 3.20 4.82
CA ARG A 98 -3.50 3.30 5.96
C ARG A 98 -2.15 3.87 5.55
N LEU A 99 -1.59 3.41 4.42
CA LEU A 99 -0.36 3.95 3.86
C LEU A 99 -0.47 5.47 3.67
N TYR A 100 -1.52 5.93 3.00
CA TYR A 100 -1.71 7.37 2.75
C TYR A 100 -2.01 8.15 4.03
N GLU A 101 -2.77 7.57 4.96
CA GLU A 101 -3.06 8.16 6.26
C GLU A 101 -1.78 8.40 7.06
N GLU A 102 -0.90 7.40 7.15
CA GLU A 102 0.40 7.53 7.80
C GLU A 102 1.33 8.53 7.10
N ALA A 103 1.20 8.66 5.79
CA ALA A 103 1.95 9.65 5.00
C ALA A 103 1.38 11.08 5.13
N GLY A 104 0.28 11.28 5.86
CA GLY A 104 -0.42 12.56 5.99
C GLY A 104 -1.23 12.97 4.76
N GLU A 105 -1.42 12.08 3.80
CA GLU A 105 -2.14 12.30 2.54
C GLU A 105 -3.62 11.94 2.71
N TRP A 106 -4.32 12.63 3.62
CA TRP A 106 -5.68 12.27 4.06
C TRP A 106 -6.69 12.17 2.92
N ASP A 107 -6.60 13.04 1.90
CA ASP A 107 -7.50 12.99 0.74
C ASP A 107 -7.40 11.66 -0.02
N LYS A 108 -6.19 11.14 -0.21
CA LYS A 108 -5.96 9.84 -0.84
C LYS A 108 -6.37 8.69 0.08
N ALA A 109 -6.16 8.84 1.39
CA ALA A 109 -6.58 7.87 2.38
C ALA A 109 -8.09 7.67 2.35
N ARG A 110 -8.87 8.76 2.35
CA ARG A 110 -10.33 8.74 2.24
C ARG A 110 -10.81 8.02 0.98
N GLU A 111 -10.24 8.33 -0.18
CA GLU A 111 -10.62 7.67 -1.43
C GLU A 111 -10.41 6.14 -1.35
N ALA A 112 -9.31 5.70 -0.74
CA ALA A 112 -9.03 4.29 -0.55
C ALA A 112 -9.99 3.65 0.48
N PHE A 113 -10.30 4.33 1.59
CA PHE A 113 -11.27 3.85 2.57
C PHE A 113 -12.68 3.73 1.99
N ASP A 114 -13.10 4.67 1.16
CA ASP A 114 -14.40 4.61 0.49
C ASP A 114 -14.46 3.39 -0.45
N LYS A 115 -13.36 3.05 -1.14
CA LYS A 115 -13.26 1.82 -1.93
C LYS A 115 -13.29 0.56 -1.06
N THR A 116 -12.68 0.56 0.12
CA THR A 116 -12.81 -0.53 1.11
C THR A 116 -14.27 -0.75 1.50
N LEU A 117 -14.98 0.33 1.87
CA LEU A 117 -16.37 0.28 2.30
C LEU A 117 -17.34 -0.11 1.17
N ALA A 118 -17.02 0.25 -0.08
CA ALA A 118 -17.81 -0.09 -1.26
C ALA A 118 -17.73 -1.57 -1.65
N LEU A 119 -16.62 -2.24 -1.32
CA LEU A 119 -16.48 -3.68 -1.55
C LEU A 119 -17.22 -4.53 -0.50
N ASP A 120 -17.75 -3.90 0.55
CA ASP A 120 -18.64 -4.44 1.59
C ASP A 120 -18.33 -5.90 2.01
N PRO A 121 -17.15 -6.16 2.58
CA PRO A 121 -16.85 -7.47 3.12
C PRO A 121 -17.70 -7.68 4.38
N LYS A 122 -18.74 -8.52 4.24
CA LYS A 122 -19.76 -8.78 5.27
C LYS A 122 -19.19 -9.22 6.63
N ASP A 123 -17.97 -9.75 6.66
CA ASP A 123 -17.35 -10.35 7.84
C ASP A 123 -16.20 -9.52 8.43
N GLU A 124 -15.87 -8.33 7.91
CA GLU A 124 -14.69 -7.55 8.35
C GLU A 124 -15.03 -6.30 9.17
N ASP A 125 -14.18 -5.93 10.13
CA ASP A 125 -14.42 -4.80 11.07
C ASP A 125 -13.99 -3.44 10.49
N TYR A 126 -13.84 -3.37 9.17
CA TYR A 126 -13.39 -2.17 8.44
C TYR A 126 -14.22 -0.92 8.72
N PRO A 127 -15.56 -0.97 8.87
CA PRO A 127 -16.32 0.23 9.17
C PRO A 127 -15.88 0.91 10.47
N VAL A 128 -15.58 0.15 11.52
CA VAL A 128 -15.14 0.74 12.80
C VAL A 128 -13.74 1.28 12.70
N GLU A 129 -12.82 0.53 12.11
CA GLU A 129 -11.44 0.99 11.97
C GLU A 129 -11.38 2.27 11.12
N ILE A 130 -12.05 2.27 9.97
CA ILE A 130 -12.15 3.44 9.10
C ILE A 130 -12.86 4.59 9.83
N GLY A 131 -13.95 4.31 10.55
CA GLY A 131 -14.67 5.31 11.35
C GLY A 131 -13.78 5.96 12.41
N ALA A 132 -12.95 5.17 13.10
CA ALA A 132 -11.99 5.67 14.06
C ALA A 132 -10.96 6.60 13.39
N LEU A 133 -10.47 6.25 12.20
CA LEU A 133 -9.58 7.11 11.42
C LEU A 133 -10.28 8.41 11.00
N TYR A 134 -11.53 8.35 10.52
CA TYR A 134 -12.31 9.57 10.21
C TYR A 134 -12.48 10.48 11.43
N ASN A 135 -12.74 9.91 12.61
CA ASN A 135 -12.88 10.69 13.85
C ASN A 135 -11.57 11.39 14.22
N LEU A 136 -10.44 10.69 14.12
CA LEU A 136 -9.10 11.24 14.39
C LEU A 136 -8.72 12.38 13.44
N HIS A 137 -9.28 12.37 12.22
CA HIS A 137 -9.13 13.43 11.22
C HIS A 137 -10.27 14.46 11.24
N GLY A 138 -11.10 14.47 12.28
CA GLY A 138 -12.10 15.50 12.56
C GLY A 138 -13.46 15.31 11.92
N ASP A 139 -13.66 14.24 11.13
CA ASP A 139 -14.97 13.90 10.54
C ASP A 139 -15.75 12.97 11.47
N ARG A 140 -16.17 13.55 12.60
CA ARG A 140 -16.94 12.84 13.61
C ARG A 140 -18.29 12.33 13.06
N ALA A 141 -18.91 13.08 12.15
CA ALA A 141 -20.20 12.68 11.57
C ALA A 141 -20.07 11.38 10.77
N LYS A 142 -19.03 11.27 9.93
CA LYS A 142 -18.76 10.04 9.19
C LYS A 142 -18.40 8.88 10.12
N ALA A 143 -17.63 9.15 11.16
CA ALA A 143 -17.28 8.16 12.16
C ALA A 143 -18.52 7.57 12.85
N GLU A 144 -19.44 8.41 13.33
CA GLU A 144 -20.68 7.98 14.00
C GLU A 144 -21.60 7.18 13.06
N GLU A 145 -21.67 7.54 11.77
CA GLU A 145 -22.36 6.75 10.74
C GLU A 145 -21.78 5.33 10.65
N LEU A 146 -20.45 5.21 10.54
CA LEU A 146 -19.76 3.95 10.36
C LEU A 146 -19.80 3.06 11.62
N PHE A 147 -19.63 3.64 12.80
CA PHE A 147 -19.80 2.93 14.07
C PHE A 147 -21.22 2.38 14.20
N THR A 148 -22.24 3.20 13.92
CA THR A 148 -23.65 2.80 13.97
C THR A 148 -23.90 1.62 13.03
N ARG A 149 -23.43 1.70 11.77
CA ARG A 149 -23.56 0.61 10.81
C ARG A 149 -22.90 -0.68 11.33
N SER A 150 -21.70 -0.58 11.89
CA SER A 150 -20.96 -1.75 12.36
C SER A 150 -21.63 -2.44 13.55
N PHE A 151 -22.02 -1.66 14.57
CA PHE A 151 -22.64 -2.20 15.79
C PHE A 151 -24.02 -2.80 15.51
N GLN A 152 -24.76 -2.29 14.53
CA GLN A 152 -26.02 -2.90 14.09
C GLN A 152 -25.83 -4.25 13.38
N LEU A 153 -24.73 -4.45 12.64
CA LEU A 153 -24.51 -5.65 11.85
C LEU A 153 -23.89 -6.80 12.65
N LYS A 154 -22.89 -6.50 13.49
CA LYS A 154 -22.09 -7.53 14.18
C LYS A 154 -22.32 -7.58 15.69
N GLY A 155 -23.08 -6.64 16.23
CA GLY A 155 -23.17 -6.45 17.67
C GLY A 155 -21.89 -5.87 18.27
N ASP A 156 -21.94 -5.62 19.58
CA ASP A 156 -20.87 -4.95 20.31
C ASP A 156 -19.70 -5.93 20.58
N GLU A 157 -18.68 -5.88 19.73
CA GLU A 157 -17.42 -6.60 19.90
C GLU A 157 -16.40 -5.71 20.66
N VAL A 158 -15.55 -6.32 21.49
CA VAL A 158 -14.66 -5.60 22.42
C VAL A 158 -13.71 -4.68 21.67
N TRP A 159 -13.03 -5.18 20.65
CA TRP A 159 -12.05 -4.39 19.90
C TRP A 159 -12.71 -3.30 19.06
N SER A 160 -13.90 -3.56 18.51
CA SER A 160 -14.70 -2.56 17.80
C SER A 160 -15.12 -1.41 18.73
N THR A 161 -15.51 -1.73 19.96
CA THR A 161 -15.82 -0.73 20.98
C THR A 161 -14.56 0.04 21.39
N LEU A 162 -13.42 -0.65 21.52
CA LEU A 162 -12.14 -0.04 21.87
C LEU A 162 -11.62 0.92 20.78
N ASP A 163 -11.72 0.57 19.51
CA ASP A 163 -11.28 1.43 18.39
C ASP A 163 -12.13 2.72 18.33
N ALA A 164 -13.45 2.58 18.47
CA ALA A 164 -14.35 3.73 18.53
C ALA A 164 -14.03 4.63 19.75
N ALA A 165 -13.92 4.05 20.94
CA ALA A 165 -13.60 4.78 22.17
C ALA A 165 -12.22 5.45 22.10
N GLY A 166 -11.22 4.74 21.60
CA GLY A 166 -9.85 5.21 21.42
C GLY A 166 -9.79 6.43 20.52
N SER A 167 -10.55 6.42 19.42
CA SER A 167 -10.58 7.53 18.47
C SER A 167 -11.04 8.85 19.10
N TYR A 168 -11.97 8.82 20.08
CA TYR A 168 -12.43 10.02 20.79
C TYR A 168 -11.38 10.63 21.73
N VAL A 169 -10.34 9.87 22.07
CA VAL A 169 -9.24 10.31 22.94
C VAL A 169 -7.89 10.35 22.22
N GLY A 170 -7.89 10.30 20.89
CA GLY A 170 -6.68 10.43 20.08
C GLY A 170 -5.86 9.14 19.92
N VAL A 171 -6.40 7.99 20.30
CA VAL A 171 -5.75 6.69 20.16
C VAL A 171 -6.10 6.08 18.80
N ARG A 172 -5.08 5.70 18.03
CA ARG A 172 -5.24 5.02 16.74
C ARG A 172 -5.65 3.55 16.94
N PRO A 173 -6.47 2.99 16.03
CA PRO A 173 -6.74 1.55 16.00
C PRO A 173 -5.45 0.74 15.90
N SER A 174 -5.40 -0.43 16.55
CA SER A 174 -4.19 -1.27 16.62
C SER A 174 -4.12 -2.38 15.57
N ARG A 175 -4.99 -2.35 14.55
CA ARG A 175 -5.20 -3.42 13.57
C ARG A 175 -4.59 -3.11 12.21
#